data_AF-A0A2T5LH08-F1
#
_entry.id   AF-A0A2T5LH08-F1
#
_cell.length_a   1.000
_cell.length_b   1.000
_cell.length_c   1.000
_cell.angle_alpha   90.00
_cell.angle_beta   90.00
_cell.angle_gamma   90.00
#
_symmetry.space_group_name_H-M   'P 1'
#
loop_
_entity.id
_entity.type
_entity.pdbx_description
1 polymer ?
#
loop_
_entity_poly.entity_id
_entity_poly.type
_entity_poly.pdbx_seq_one_letter_code
_entity_poly.pdbx_strand_id
1 'polypeptide(L)'
;MLSAVLGASAPFHAFAQAAEARFHDAPPSTDTVRNPFATQANGIDAGKASYAAHCAACHGASAQGNGNVPPLASSKVKGASPGALFWFISKGNVNGGMPAWNALPEQERWNLVSFAQSLDATANRPVAPVATAPDVPGHWPAPKAPFTDFRYESPGTTRKISVTDLPAPFATESAGNSPQLVQRPSDAWPKAPPGFKVELFANGLDNPRLLRTAPNGDVFVAETRAGRITMFRGITADGHPKETHVFASGLNKPFGIAFYPAGPSPKWVYIGNTDEVVRFSYKDGDLQATAKPEHIVDLPAGGHSTRDVGFSPDDKRMYVSVGSASNVDDPDTTPAEKLRADILVLRPDGSDMHVYASGIRNAVGLAIDPKTGDLWCSVNERDGLGDNLVPDYITHVQEGGFYGWPWWYIGAHQDPRHAGKHPELASKTIVPDVLLNPHNASLQLMFYTGDQFPAEYRNDIFAAEHGSWNRSARGGYEVIRVPRHGGNRATGEYQDFLTGFVLPNGQVWGRPVGVTAAGDGSLLVSDDGSNSIWRVSYKKP
;
A
#
# COMPACT_ATOMS: atom_id res chain seq x y z
N MET A 1 67.92 -70.47 -2.91
CA MET A 1 68.21 -69.91 -1.57
C MET A 1 66.93 -69.29 -1.05
N LEU A 2 66.57 -69.65 0.19
CA LEU A 2 65.45 -69.13 0.98
C LEU A 2 65.51 -67.59 1.10
N SER A 3 64.34 -66.93 1.08
CA SER A 3 63.74 -66.31 2.29
C SER A 3 62.69 -65.27 1.94
N ALA A 4 61.62 -65.31 2.72
CA ALA A 4 60.39 -64.54 2.64
C ALA A 4 60.53 -63.11 3.21
N VAL A 5 59.62 -62.21 2.80
CA VAL A 5 59.05 -61.19 3.70
C VAL A 5 57.56 -60.99 3.38
N LEU A 6 56.73 -61.20 4.40
CA LEU A 6 55.30 -60.89 4.47
C LEU A 6 55.08 -59.36 4.48
N GLY A 7 54.11 -58.87 3.70
CA GLY A 7 53.61 -57.50 3.75
C GLY A 7 52.09 -57.49 3.91
N ALA A 8 51.62 -56.88 4.99
CA ALA A 8 50.25 -56.91 5.49
C ALA A 8 49.24 -56.15 4.62
N SER A 9 48.02 -56.70 4.54
CA SER A 9 46.83 -56.06 3.97
C SER A 9 46.26 -55.03 4.96
N ALA A 10 46.21 -53.76 4.58
CA ALA A 10 45.46 -52.73 5.28
C ALA A 10 44.19 -52.35 4.48
N PRO A 11 43.04 -52.11 5.14
CA PRO A 11 41.80 -51.76 4.45
C PRO A 11 41.82 -50.29 4.03
N PHE A 12 41.52 -50.02 2.76
CA PHE A 12 41.21 -48.68 2.26
C PHE A 12 39.93 -48.19 2.95
N HIS A 13 40.08 -47.33 3.96
CA HIS A 13 38.99 -46.47 4.42
C HIS A 13 38.86 -45.32 3.43
N ALA A 14 37.80 -45.33 2.63
CA ALA A 14 37.37 -44.16 1.87
C ALA A 14 36.91 -43.09 2.85
N PHE A 15 37.78 -42.09 3.11
CA PHE A 15 37.32 -40.82 3.68
C PHE A 15 36.57 -40.08 2.57
N ALA A 16 35.25 -40.25 2.51
CA ALA A 16 34.38 -39.28 1.88
C ALA A 16 34.43 -38.01 2.75
N GLN A 17 35.30 -37.08 2.38
CA GLN A 17 35.28 -35.73 2.93
C GLN A 17 33.97 -35.10 2.45
N ALA A 18 33.00 -34.93 3.35
CA ALA A 18 31.78 -34.19 3.05
C ALA A 18 32.20 -32.80 2.55
N ALA A 19 31.93 -32.50 1.28
CA ALA A 19 32.15 -31.16 0.75
C ALA A 19 31.33 -30.18 1.61
N GLU A 20 31.98 -29.21 2.22
CA GLU A 20 31.28 -28.15 2.94
C GLU A 20 30.23 -27.54 2.02
N ALA A 21 28.99 -27.42 2.52
CA ALA A 21 27.90 -26.83 1.77
C ALA A 21 28.28 -25.38 1.41
N ARG A 22 28.53 -25.13 0.11
CA ARG A 22 28.89 -23.80 -0.38
C ARG A 22 27.75 -22.82 -0.19
N PHE A 23 28.09 -21.52 -0.16
CA PHE A 23 27.10 -20.46 -0.08
C PHE A 23 26.15 -20.51 -1.29
N HIS A 24 24.97 -21.09 -1.09
CA HIS A 24 23.93 -21.25 -2.11
C HIS A 24 24.42 -21.84 -3.44
N ASP A 25 25.28 -22.86 -3.36
CA ASP A 25 25.83 -23.57 -4.53
C ASP A 25 26.63 -22.68 -5.49
N ALA A 26 27.17 -21.56 -5.00
CA ALA A 26 28.05 -20.70 -5.79
C ALA A 26 29.24 -21.51 -6.37
N PRO A 27 29.57 -21.34 -7.67
CA PRO A 27 30.67 -22.07 -8.31
C PRO A 27 32.02 -21.84 -7.61
N PRO A 28 32.94 -22.82 -7.57
CA PRO A 28 34.27 -22.65 -6.97
C PRO A 28 35.04 -21.43 -7.50
N SER A 29 34.80 -21.05 -8.75
CA SER A 29 35.44 -19.90 -9.39
C SER A 29 35.09 -18.56 -8.74
N THR A 30 34.03 -18.48 -7.92
CA THR A 30 33.63 -17.22 -7.27
C THR A 30 34.51 -16.86 -6.07
N ASP A 31 35.24 -17.82 -5.49
CA ASP A 31 36.00 -17.61 -4.25
C ASP A 31 37.18 -16.65 -4.42
N THR A 32 37.68 -16.51 -5.66
CA THR A 32 38.80 -15.62 -5.99
C THR A 32 38.35 -14.28 -6.58
N VAL A 33 37.05 -14.10 -6.86
CA VAL A 33 36.52 -12.86 -7.43
C VAL A 33 36.42 -11.79 -6.36
N ARG A 34 37.13 -10.67 -6.59
CA ARG A 34 37.15 -9.51 -5.72
C ARG A 34 36.25 -8.41 -6.26
N ASN A 35 35.72 -7.57 -5.38
CA ASN A 35 34.96 -6.39 -5.77
C ASN A 35 35.88 -5.38 -6.48
N PRO A 36 35.71 -5.12 -7.80
CA PRO A 36 36.55 -4.20 -8.56
C PRO A 36 36.28 -2.72 -8.23
N PHE A 37 35.20 -2.43 -7.49
CA PHE A 37 34.78 -1.08 -7.09
C PHE A 37 35.09 -0.76 -5.62
N ALA A 38 35.81 -1.63 -4.91
CA ALA A 38 36.07 -1.49 -3.47
C ALA A 38 36.81 -0.20 -3.07
N THR A 39 37.49 0.47 -4.00
CA THR A 39 38.22 1.72 -3.77
C THR A 39 37.41 2.98 -4.05
N GLN A 40 36.17 2.86 -4.53
CA GLN A 40 35.31 4.02 -4.79
C GLN A 40 34.72 4.56 -3.48
N ALA A 41 34.83 5.87 -3.29
CA ALA A 41 34.15 6.55 -2.20
C ALA A 41 32.63 6.34 -2.33
N ASN A 42 31.98 5.98 -1.22
CA ASN A 42 30.52 5.82 -1.08
C ASN A 42 29.89 4.53 -1.65
N GLY A 43 30.67 3.50 -1.98
CA GLY A 43 30.13 2.21 -2.45
C GLY A 43 29.15 1.53 -1.47
N ILE A 44 29.35 1.71 -0.16
CA ILE A 44 28.44 1.22 0.89
C ILE A 44 27.13 2.01 0.90
N ASP A 45 27.19 3.35 0.80
CA ASP A 45 25.99 4.21 0.83
C ASP A 45 25.15 4.02 -0.45
N ALA A 46 25.80 3.92 -1.61
CA ALA A 46 25.15 3.55 -2.86
C ALA A 46 24.52 2.15 -2.78
N GLY A 47 25.20 1.21 -2.12
CA GLY A 47 24.69 -0.13 -1.85
C GLY A 47 23.47 -0.12 -0.93
N LYS A 48 23.47 0.73 0.10
CA LYS A 48 22.32 0.92 1.00
C LYS A 48 21.10 1.49 0.28
N ALA A 49 21.30 2.46 -0.61
CA ALA A 49 20.23 3.02 -1.43
C ALA A 49 19.63 1.98 -2.38
N SER A 50 20.48 1.24 -3.10
CA SER A 50 20.06 0.14 -3.98
C SER A 50 19.34 -0.97 -3.18
N TYR A 51 19.82 -1.27 -1.98
CA TYR A 51 19.19 -2.24 -1.08
C TYR A 51 17.78 -1.82 -0.67
N ALA A 52 17.57 -0.55 -0.31
CA ALA A 52 16.26 -0.01 0.04
C ALA A 52 15.27 -0.13 -1.12
N ALA A 53 15.72 0.12 -2.35
CA ALA A 53 14.90 0.07 -3.54
C ALA A 53 14.51 -1.35 -3.98
N HIS A 54 15.38 -2.34 -3.78
CA HIS A 54 15.24 -3.65 -4.42
C HIS A 54 15.10 -4.82 -3.45
N CYS A 55 15.70 -4.73 -2.27
CA CYS A 55 15.88 -5.89 -1.39
C CYS A 55 15.12 -5.76 -0.06
N ALA A 56 14.86 -4.53 0.41
CA ALA A 56 14.26 -4.28 1.72
C ALA A 56 12.84 -4.84 1.88
N ALA A 57 12.06 -4.97 0.79
CA ALA A 57 10.73 -5.56 0.83
C ALA A 57 10.73 -7.02 1.33
N CYS A 58 11.82 -7.76 1.09
CA CYS A 58 11.98 -9.15 1.52
C CYS A 58 12.95 -9.30 2.69
N HIS A 59 14.03 -8.52 2.74
CA HIS A 59 15.06 -8.63 3.77
C HIS A 59 14.86 -7.65 4.94
N GLY A 60 13.79 -6.84 4.94
CA GLY A 60 13.48 -5.85 5.97
C GLY A 60 14.27 -4.55 5.81
N ALA A 61 13.76 -3.43 6.33
CA ALA A 61 14.39 -2.11 6.13
C ALA A 61 15.84 -2.00 6.66
N SER A 62 16.22 -2.84 7.63
CA SER A 62 17.55 -2.89 8.23
C SER A 62 18.31 -4.18 7.90
N ALA A 63 17.89 -4.92 6.86
CA ALA A 63 18.48 -6.22 6.51
C ALA A 63 18.39 -7.31 7.57
N GLN A 64 17.40 -7.20 8.46
CA GLN A 64 17.13 -8.10 9.56
C GLN A 64 16.44 -9.42 9.15
N GLY A 65 16.00 -9.55 7.89
CA GLY A 65 15.21 -10.70 7.42
C GLY A 65 13.74 -10.64 7.83
N ASN A 66 12.95 -11.62 7.39
CA ASN A 66 11.51 -11.70 7.70
C ASN A 66 11.02 -13.15 7.92
N GLY A 67 11.62 -13.88 8.86
CA GLY A 67 11.25 -15.26 9.18
C GLY A 67 11.69 -16.26 8.12
N ASN A 68 11.11 -16.20 6.91
CA ASN A 68 11.45 -17.07 5.79
C ASN A 68 12.66 -16.59 4.99
N VAL A 69 12.97 -15.29 5.04
CA VAL A 69 14.17 -14.72 4.43
C VAL A 69 15.18 -14.39 5.53
N PRO A 70 16.42 -14.93 5.47
CA PRO A 70 17.39 -14.80 6.55
C PRO A 70 17.95 -13.36 6.66
N PRO A 71 18.41 -12.95 7.87
CA PRO A 71 19.14 -11.70 8.06
C PRO A 71 20.43 -11.69 7.23
N LEU A 72 20.73 -10.55 6.61
CA LEU A 72 21.97 -10.39 5.82
C LEU A 72 23.21 -10.23 6.70
N ALA A 73 23.04 -9.89 7.98
CA ALA A 73 24.14 -9.91 8.96
C ALA A 73 24.47 -11.32 9.50
N SER A 74 23.81 -12.37 8.99
CA SER A 74 24.04 -13.74 9.46
C SER A 74 25.47 -14.24 9.18
N SER A 75 25.97 -15.15 10.02
CA SER A 75 27.30 -15.76 9.87
C SER A 75 27.49 -16.43 8.51
N LYS A 76 26.42 -16.97 7.91
CA LYS A 76 26.45 -17.57 6.58
C LYS A 76 26.73 -16.56 5.47
N VAL A 77 26.14 -15.36 5.54
CA VAL A 77 26.39 -14.27 4.57
C VAL A 77 27.76 -13.65 4.81
N LYS A 78 28.18 -13.50 6.06
CA LYS A 78 29.52 -12.99 6.42
C LYS A 78 30.67 -13.92 6.06
N GLY A 79 30.44 -15.24 6.13
CA GLY A 79 31.41 -16.24 5.72
C GLY A 79 31.54 -16.40 4.20
N ALA A 80 30.63 -15.81 3.40
CA ALA A 80 30.67 -15.91 1.96
C ALA A 80 31.71 -14.95 1.35
N SER A 81 32.42 -15.42 0.31
CA SER A 81 33.32 -14.57 -0.47
C SER A 81 32.53 -13.46 -1.19
N PRO A 82 33.14 -12.28 -1.45
CA PRO A 82 32.48 -11.21 -2.21
C PRO A 82 31.94 -11.70 -3.56
N GLY A 83 32.70 -12.56 -4.25
CA GLY A 83 32.28 -13.18 -5.50
C GLY A 83 31.08 -14.11 -5.36
N ALA A 84 31.00 -14.91 -4.29
CA ALA A 84 29.84 -15.77 -4.04
C ALA A 84 28.57 -14.95 -3.77
N LEU A 85 28.69 -13.86 -3.01
CA LEU A 85 27.59 -12.91 -2.77
C LEU A 85 27.15 -12.23 -4.07
N PHE A 86 28.10 -11.74 -4.86
CA PHE A 86 27.82 -11.12 -6.14
C PHE A 86 27.10 -12.09 -7.09
N TRP A 87 27.60 -13.33 -7.20
CA TRP A 87 26.99 -14.37 -8.01
C TRP A 87 25.54 -14.65 -7.57
N PHE A 88 25.32 -14.81 -6.26
CA PHE A 88 24.01 -15.13 -5.71
C PHE A 88 23.01 -13.98 -5.90
N ILE A 89 23.42 -12.71 -5.67
CA ILE A 89 22.60 -11.54 -5.97
C ILE A 89 22.24 -11.49 -7.47
N SER A 90 23.20 -11.79 -8.33
CA SER A 90 23.00 -11.73 -9.79
C SER A 90 22.07 -12.83 -10.30
N LYS A 91 22.16 -14.03 -9.74
CA LYS A 91 21.38 -15.20 -10.19
C LYS A 91 20.05 -15.36 -9.44
N GLY A 92 19.96 -14.84 -8.22
CA GLY A 92 18.84 -15.06 -7.33
C GLY A 92 18.67 -16.52 -6.94
N ASN A 93 17.58 -16.78 -6.23
CA ASN A 93 17.00 -18.10 -6.03
C ASN A 93 15.53 -18.01 -6.42
N VAL A 94 15.26 -17.95 -7.72
CA VAL A 94 13.92 -17.66 -8.27
C VAL A 94 12.89 -18.65 -7.75
N ASN A 95 13.24 -19.94 -7.67
CA ASN A 95 12.37 -20.99 -7.16
C ASN A 95 12.14 -20.91 -5.64
N GLY A 96 13.06 -20.28 -4.90
CA GLY A 96 12.94 -19.99 -3.48
C GLY A 96 12.50 -18.56 -3.16
N GLY A 97 12.00 -17.81 -4.16
CA GLY A 97 11.42 -16.48 -3.97
C GLY A 97 12.41 -15.30 -3.97
N MET A 98 13.71 -15.52 -4.20
CA MET A 98 14.67 -14.42 -4.37
C MET A 98 14.85 -14.11 -5.87
N PRO A 99 14.46 -12.91 -6.35
CA PRO A 99 14.64 -12.51 -7.75
C PRO A 99 16.12 -12.51 -8.17
N ALA A 100 16.35 -12.68 -9.48
CA ALA A 100 17.66 -12.47 -10.08
C ALA A 100 17.86 -10.98 -10.37
N TRP A 101 18.99 -10.41 -9.93
CA TRP A 101 19.30 -8.99 -10.13
C TRP A 101 20.31 -8.74 -11.25
N ASN A 102 20.49 -9.67 -12.17
CA ASN A 102 21.39 -9.51 -13.33
C ASN A 102 21.01 -8.35 -14.27
N ALA A 103 19.78 -7.82 -14.16
CA ALA A 103 19.36 -6.60 -14.85
C ALA A 103 19.97 -5.32 -14.25
N LEU A 104 20.41 -5.34 -12.98
CA LEU A 104 21.11 -4.23 -12.38
C LEU A 104 22.53 -4.11 -12.96
N PRO A 105 23.02 -2.87 -13.17
CA PRO A 105 24.42 -2.62 -13.52
C PRO A 105 25.38 -3.37 -12.60
N GLU A 106 26.48 -3.86 -13.16
CA GLU A 106 27.47 -4.63 -12.41
C GLU A 106 27.99 -3.88 -11.18
N GLN A 107 28.28 -2.59 -11.32
CA GLN A 107 28.71 -1.73 -10.22
C GLN A 107 27.67 -1.66 -9.09
N GLU A 108 26.38 -1.57 -9.43
CA GLU A 108 25.31 -1.51 -8.44
C GLU A 108 25.18 -2.82 -7.65
N ARG A 109 25.32 -3.97 -8.33
CA ARG A 109 25.39 -5.27 -7.66
C ARG A 109 26.61 -5.40 -6.74
N TRP A 110 27.76 -4.85 -7.12
CA TRP A 110 28.94 -4.82 -6.24
C TRP A 110 28.78 -3.86 -5.06
N ASN A 111 28.03 -2.77 -5.22
CA ASN A 111 27.65 -1.89 -4.12
C ASN A 111 26.73 -2.61 -3.12
N LEU A 112 25.76 -3.40 -3.60
CA LEU A 112 24.93 -4.28 -2.75
C LEU A 112 25.78 -5.28 -1.95
N VAL A 113 26.80 -5.88 -2.58
CA VAL A 113 27.77 -6.75 -1.87
C VAL A 113 28.52 -5.98 -0.79
N SER A 114 28.99 -4.78 -1.11
CA SER A 114 29.72 -3.92 -0.16
C SER A 114 28.86 -3.55 1.05
N PHE A 115 27.60 -3.21 0.82
CA PHE A 115 26.62 -2.95 1.89
C PHE A 115 26.36 -4.20 2.73
N ALA A 116 26.08 -5.36 2.11
CA ALA A 116 25.87 -6.60 2.85
C ALA A 116 27.09 -6.99 3.71
N GLN A 117 28.30 -6.75 3.19
CA GLN A 117 29.55 -7.00 3.90
C GLN A 117 29.84 -5.96 5.00
N SER A 118 29.31 -4.74 4.93
CA SER A 118 29.46 -3.74 5.98
C SER A 118 28.51 -3.93 7.17
N LEU A 119 27.48 -4.78 7.05
CA LEU A 119 26.50 -5.01 8.14
C LEU A 119 27.11 -5.76 9.33
N ASP A 120 27.55 -5.10 10.38
CA ASP A 120 28.18 -5.79 11.52
C ASP A 120 27.23 -6.77 12.25
N ALA A 121 27.67 -8.01 12.48
CA ALA A 121 26.95 -8.97 13.32
C ALA A 121 26.91 -8.55 14.81
N THR A 122 27.81 -7.65 15.21
CA THR A 122 27.96 -7.07 16.55
C THR A 122 27.56 -5.59 16.61
N ALA A 123 27.05 -4.99 15.53
CA ALA A 123 26.39 -3.68 15.56
C ALA A 123 24.99 -3.74 16.22
N ASN A 124 24.76 -4.79 17.01
CA ASN A 124 24.07 -4.68 18.30
C ASN A 124 24.88 -3.81 19.29
N ARG A 125 25.02 -2.50 19.02
CA ARG A 125 24.93 -1.52 20.11
C ARG A 125 23.53 -0.92 20.03
N PRO A 126 22.85 -0.78 21.18
CA PRO A 126 21.45 -0.41 21.19
C PRO A 126 21.31 0.99 20.60
N VAL A 127 20.78 1.07 19.38
CA VAL A 127 19.60 1.93 19.23
C VAL A 127 18.65 1.40 20.30
N ALA A 128 18.13 2.28 21.16
CA ALA A 128 17.09 1.91 22.13
C ALA A 128 16.20 0.88 21.45
N PRO A 129 15.99 -0.30 22.08
CA PRO A 129 15.42 -1.43 21.38
C PRO A 129 14.18 -0.90 20.70
N VAL A 130 14.14 -0.95 19.35
CA VAL A 130 12.86 -1.00 18.64
C VAL A 130 12.17 -2.07 19.44
N ALA A 131 11.20 -1.66 20.26
CA ALA A 131 10.50 -2.61 21.07
C ALA A 131 10.03 -3.63 20.04
N THR A 132 10.58 -4.84 20.10
CA THR A 132 9.87 -5.97 19.57
C THR A 132 8.53 -5.79 20.22
N ALA A 133 7.51 -5.51 19.39
CA ALA A 133 6.14 -5.58 19.84
C ALA A 133 6.10 -6.83 20.72
N PRO A 134 5.67 -6.72 21.99
CA PRO A 134 5.87 -7.77 22.96
C PRO A 134 5.61 -9.12 22.30
N ASP A 135 6.53 -10.08 22.49
CA ASP A 135 6.54 -11.43 21.88
C ASP A 135 5.27 -12.27 22.17
N VAL A 136 4.20 -11.62 22.62
CA VAL A 136 2.84 -12.12 22.69
C VAL A 136 1.94 -11.09 21.99
N PRO A 137 1.43 -11.40 20.79
CA PRO A 137 0.32 -10.67 20.22
C PRO A 137 -0.82 -10.56 21.26
N GLY A 138 -1.21 -9.35 21.67
CA GLY A 138 -2.30 -9.13 22.64
C GLY A 138 -2.01 -8.19 23.82
N HIS A 139 -0.75 -7.86 24.13
CA HIS A 139 -0.41 -7.02 25.29
C HIS A 139 0.19 -5.65 24.90
N TRP A 140 -0.64 -4.77 24.34
CA TRP A 140 -0.29 -3.36 24.16
C TRP A 140 -0.91 -2.51 25.28
N PRO A 141 -0.29 -1.39 25.70
CA PRO A 141 -0.96 -0.41 26.56
C PRO A 141 -2.27 0.04 25.94
N ALA A 142 -3.26 0.38 26.76
CA ALA A 142 -4.49 1.00 26.23
C ALA A 142 -4.14 2.31 25.49
N PRO A 143 -4.75 2.57 24.33
CA PRO A 143 -4.47 3.77 23.56
C PRO A 143 -4.98 4.99 24.33
N LYS A 144 -4.29 6.12 24.16
CA LYS A 144 -4.69 7.41 24.74
C LYS A 144 -5.50 8.19 23.71
N ALA A 145 -6.67 8.67 24.12
CA ALA A 145 -7.49 9.55 23.29
C ALA A 145 -6.70 10.78 22.81
N PRO A 146 -6.98 11.29 21.59
CA PRO A 146 -8.02 10.81 20.66
C PRO A 146 -7.62 9.58 19.83
N PHE A 147 -6.38 9.09 19.96
CA PHE A 147 -5.88 7.95 19.21
C PHE A 147 -6.48 6.62 19.69
N THR A 148 -6.52 5.64 18.78
CA THR A 148 -7.12 4.33 19.02
C THR A 148 -6.25 3.20 18.49
N ASP A 149 -6.70 1.97 18.67
CA ASP A 149 -6.20 0.78 17.98
C ASP A 149 -7.34 -0.21 17.76
N PHE A 150 -7.07 -1.28 17.01
CA PHE A 150 -8.04 -2.28 16.58
C PHE A 150 -8.86 -2.91 17.72
N ARG A 151 -8.37 -2.88 18.97
CA ARG A 151 -9.06 -3.45 20.13
C ARG A 151 -10.21 -2.57 20.62
N TYR A 152 -10.18 -1.29 20.26
CA TYR A 152 -11.13 -0.25 20.68
C TYR A 152 -11.93 0.32 19.51
N GLU A 153 -11.84 -0.30 18.33
CA GLU A 153 -12.68 -0.02 17.17
C GLU A 153 -14.04 -0.72 17.32
N SER A 154 -15.12 0.04 17.20
CA SER A 154 -16.47 -0.46 17.41
C SER A 154 -17.48 0.36 16.61
N PRO A 155 -18.36 -0.28 15.80
CA PRO A 155 -19.28 0.45 14.94
C PRO A 155 -20.11 1.51 15.68
N GLY A 156 -20.18 2.70 15.11
CA GLY A 156 -20.85 3.88 15.68
C GLY A 156 -19.99 4.72 16.61
N THR A 157 -18.77 4.30 16.94
CA THR A 157 -17.84 5.12 17.75
C THR A 157 -17.39 6.33 16.94
N THR A 158 -17.65 7.53 17.46
CA THR A 158 -17.24 8.78 16.82
C THR A 158 -15.85 9.17 17.31
N ARG A 159 -15.00 9.61 16.37
CA ARG A 159 -13.61 10.01 16.59
C ARG A 159 -13.38 11.38 15.97
N LYS A 160 -12.50 12.15 16.61
CA LYS A 160 -12.06 13.46 16.13
C LYS A 160 -10.62 13.66 16.52
N ILE A 161 -9.76 13.87 15.53
CA ILE A 161 -8.36 14.23 15.73
C ILE A 161 -8.21 15.64 15.18
N SER A 162 -7.62 16.51 15.97
CA SER A 162 -7.31 17.88 15.60
C SER A 162 -5.81 18.11 15.56
N VAL A 163 -5.41 19.22 14.95
CA VAL A 163 -4.01 19.65 14.91
C VAL A 163 -3.40 19.79 16.31
N THR A 164 -4.18 20.19 17.31
CA THR A 164 -3.71 20.35 18.69
C THR A 164 -3.49 19.03 19.43
N ASP A 165 -4.00 17.91 18.89
CA ASP A 165 -3.82 16.59 19.48
C ASP A 165 -2.52 15.91 19.04
N LEU A 166 -1.84 16.46 18.02
CA LEU A 166 -0.67 15.84 17.42
C LEU A 166 0.51 15.85 18.38
N PRO A 167 1.10 14.68 18.70
CA PRO A 167 2.30 14.65 19.52
C PRO A 167 3.48 15.22 18.74
N ALA A 168 4.53 15.60 19.47
CA ALA A 168 5.81 15.92 18.84
C ALA A 168 6.37 14.69 18.07
N PRO A 169 7.12 14.89 16.98
CA PRO A 169 7.83 13.81 16.32
C PRO A 169 8.65 12.98 17.30
N PHE A 170 8.61 11.66 17.13
CA PHE A 170 9.32 10.69 17.95
C PHE A 170 8.89 10.66 19.43
N ALA A 171 7.68 11.15 19.76
CA ALA A 171 7.10 10.97 21.09
C ALA A 171 6.98 9.48 21.51
N THR A 172 6.89 8.59 20.52
CA THR A 172 7.23 7.17 20.65
C THR A 172 8.22 6.81 19.55
N GLU A 173 8.91 5.68 19.72
CA GLU A 173 9.64 5.07 18.61
C GLU A 173 8.67 4.68 17.47
N SER A 174 9.17 4.64 16.24
CA SER A 174 8.46 4.03 15.12
C SER A 174 8.55 2.51 15.24
N ALA A 175 7.47 1.81 14.88
CA ALA A 175 7.41 0.36 14.96
C ALA A 175 7.26 -0.26 13.56
N GLY A 176 7.89 -1.41 13.34
CA GLY A 176 7.63 -2.27 12.19
C GLY A 176 6.73 -3.42 12.60
N ASN A 177 5.47 -3.41 12.18
CA ASN A 177 4.45 -4.36 12.58
C ASN A 177 3.58 -4.73 11.37
N SER A 178 4.14 -5.33 10.32
CA SER A 178 3.37 -5.75 9.14
C SER A 178 2.30 -6.78 9.48
N PRO A 179 1.09 -6.74 8.86
CA PRO A 179 0.01 -7.67 9.18
C PRO A 179 0.40 -9.11 8.94
N GLN A 180 0.20 -9.94 9.96
CA GLN A 180 0.18 -11.39 9.80
C GLN A 180 -1.19 -11.79 9.28
N LEU A 181 -1.29 -11.95 7.96
CA LEU A 181 -2.51 -12.41 7.32
C LEU A 181 -2.77 -13.89 7.66
N VAL A 182 -3.99 -14.17 8.11
CA VAL A 182 -4.50 -15.52 8.36
C VAL A 182 -5.75 -15.77 7.55
N GLN A 183 -6.05 -17.04 7.29
CA GLN A 183 -7.36 -17.39 6.73
C GLN A 183 -8.45 -16.95 7.70
N ARG A 184 -9.53 -16.36 7.16
CA ARG A 184 -10.71 -15.97 7.94
C ARG A 184 -11.27 -17.16 8.73
N PRO A 185 -11.31 -17.09 10.08
CA PRO A 185 -12.04 -18.07 10.89
C PRO A 185 -13.51 -18.15 10.47
N SER A 186 -14.13 -19.32 10.59
CA SER A 186 -15.52 -19.52 10.14
C SER A 186 -16.52 -18.62 10.87
N ASP A 187 -16.24 -18.28 12.13
CA ASP A 187 -17.02 -17.41 13.01
C ASP A 187 -16.60 -15.94 12.96
N ALA A 188 -15.51 -15.60 12.25
CA ALA A 188 -15.09 -14.22 12.05
C ALA A 188 -15.89 -13.57 10.91
N TRP A 189 -16.52 -12.44 11.22
CA TRP A 189 -17.33 -11.66 10.30
C TRP A 189 -17.17 -10.16 10.57
N PRO A 190 -17.21 -9.29 9.55
CA PRO A 190 -17.20 -7.86 9.81
C PRO A 190 -18.45 -7.43 10.58
N LYS A 191 -18.28 -6.43 11.44
CA LYS A 191 -19.33 -5.92 12.32
C LYS A 191 -19.75 -4.54 11.84
N ALA A 192 -21.05 -4.32 11.70
CA ALA A 192 -21.64 -3.04 11.31
C ALA A 192 -22.56 -2.49 12.41
N PRO A 193 -23.04 -1.23 12.34
CA PRO A 193 -23.94 -0.69 13.34
C PRO A 193 -25.28 -1.46 13.38
N PRO A 194 -26.05 -1.34 14.48
CA PRO A 194 -27.38 -1.96 14.57
C PRO A 194 -28.28 -1.61 13.37
N GLY A 195 -29.01 -2.62 12.86
CA GLY A 195 -29.88 -2.49 11.67
C GLY A 195 -29.18 -2.75 10.33
N PHE A 196 -27.84 -2.79 10.31
CA PHE A 196 -27.08 -3.21 9.14
C PHE A 196 -26.80 -4.72 9.16
N LYS A 197 -26.85 -5.33 7.98
CA LYS A 197 -26.51 -6.72 7.73
C LYS A 197 -25.28 -6.77 6.84
N VAL A 198 -24.27 -7.51 7.27
CA VAL A 198 -23.05 -7.77 6.49
C VAL A 198 -23.16 -9.15 5.86
N GLU A 199 -22.93 -9.25 4.56
CA GLU A 199 -23.00 -10.48 3.77
C GLU A 199 -21.75 -10.61 2.89
N LEU A 200 -21.37 -11.85 2.56
CA LEU A 200 -20.32 -12.08 1.58
C LEU A 200 -20.92 -11.89 0.18
N PHE A 201 -20.48 -10.88 -0.56
CA PHE A 201 -20.94 -10.63 -1.92
C PHE A 201 -20.25 -11.59 -2.89
N ALA A 202 -18.93 -11.50 -2.98
CA ALA A 202 -18.09 -12.31 -3.87
C ALA A 202 -16.80 -12.72 -3.13
N ASN A 203 -16.17 -13.81 -3.58
CA ASN A 203 -14.89 -14.29 -3.07
C ASN A 203 -14.05 -14.93 -4.19
N GLY A 204 -12.86 -15.41 -3.86
CA GLY A 204 -11.96 -16.06 -4.82
C GLY A 204 -11.34 -15.08 -5.82
N LEU A 205 -11.29 -13.80 -5.45
CA LEU A 205 -10.63 -12.76 -6.22
C LEU A 205 -9.11 -12.80 -5.99
N ASP A 206 -8.33 -12.13 -6.82
CA ASP A 206 -6.88 -12.00 -6.68
C ASP A 206 -6.51 -10.53 -6.43
N ASN A 207 -6.30 -10.21 -5.16
CA ASN A 207 -5.99 -8.87 -4.68
C ASN A 207 -7.02 -7.84 -5.20
N PRO A 208 -8.31 -7.98 -4.85
CA PRO A 208 -9.33 -7.00 -5.19
C PRO A 208 -9.05 -5.67 -4.48
N ARG A 209 -8.85 -4.62 -5.26
CA ARG A 209 -8.51 -3.27 -4.78
C ARG A 209 -9.70 -2.32 -4.98
N LEU A 210 -9.57 -1.30 -5.81
CA LEU A 210 -10.61 -0.28 -5.99
C LEU A 210 -11.92 -0.88 -6.53
N LEU A 211 -13.04 -0.37 -6.03
CA LEU A 211 -14.38 -0.66 -6.53
C LEU A 211 -14.97 0.58 -7.22
N ARG A 212 -15.68 0.40 -8.33
CA ARG A 212 -16.45 1.47 -8.95
C ARG A 212 -17.75 0.93 -9.52
N THR A 213 -18.86 1.57 -9.16
CA THR A 213 -20.17 1.26 -9.75
C THR A 213 -20.35 2.09 -11.01
N ALA A 214 -20.63 1.43 -12.12
CA ALA A 214 -21.02 2.05 -13.38
C ALA A 214 -22.41 2.69 -13.27
N PRO A 215 -22.75 3.69 -14.09
CA PRO A 215 -24.06 4.35 -14.07
C PRO A 215 -25.25 3.40 -14.27
N ASN A 216 -25.05 2.29 -14.98
CA ASN A 216 -26.05 1.24 -15.18
C ASN A 216 -26.21 0.28 -13.97
N GLY A 217 -25.43 0.47 -12.90
CA GLY A 217 -25.46 -0.33 -11.67
C GLY A 217 -24.52 -1.53 -11.65
N ASP A 218 -23.78 -1.81 -12.72
CA ASP A 218 -22.74 -2.85 -12.71
C ASP A 218 -21.57 -2.44 -11.80
N VAL A 219 -20.97 -3.40 -11.11
CA VAL A 219 -19.88 -3.14 -10.15
C VAL A 219 -18.57 -3.66 -10.72
N PHE A 220 -17.59 -2.79 -10.87
CA PHE A 220 -16.26 -3.11 -11.35
C PHE A 220 -15.28 -3.17 -10.18
N VAL A 221 -14.39 -4.16 -10.19
CA VAL A 221 -13.29 -4.32 -9.23
C VAL A 221 -11.97 -4.47 -9.97
N ALA A 222 -10.95 -3.72 -9.52
CA ALA A 222 -9.59 -3.92 -9.99
C ALA A 222 -8.94 -5.07 -9.22
N GLU A 223 -8.57 -6.14 -9.90
CA GLU A 223 -7.76 -7.23 -9.35
C GLU A 223 -6.30 -6.97 -9.70
N THR A 224 -5.65 -6.16 -8.86
CA THR A 224 -4.36 -5.52 -9.17
C THR A 224 -3.26 -6.54 -9.44
N ARG A 225 -3.17 -7.62 -8.64
CA ARG A 225 -2.14 -8.66 -8.86
C ARG A 225 -2.40 -9.49 -10.10
N ALA A 226 -3.66 -9.79 -10.38
CA ALA A 226 -4.06 -10.52 -11.57
C ALA A 226 -3.96 -9.70 -12.86
N GLY A 227 -3.78 -8.38 -12.78
CA GLY A 227 -3.70 -7.52 -13.95
C GLY A 227 -5.01 -7.47 -14.72
N ARG A 228 -6.16 -7.46 -14.03
CA ARG A 228 -7.48 -7.48 -14.68
C ARG A 228 -8.52 -6.64 -13.94
N ILE A 229 -9.58 -6.29 -14.66
CA ILE A 229 -10.81 -5.70 -14.14
C ILE A 229 -11.90 -6.76 -14.24
N THR A 230 -12.52 -7.09 -13.11
CA THR A 230 -13.68 -7.97 -13.05
C THR A 230 -14.93 -7.13 -12.83
N MET A 231 -16.03 -7.47 -13.49
CA MET A 231 -17.32 -6.83 -13.31
C MET A 231 -18.39 -7.81 -12.83
N PHE A 232 -19.29 -7.30 -12.00
CA PHE A 232 -20.45 -8.00 -11.50
C PHE A 232 -21.72 -7.31 -11.99
N ARG A 233 -22.65 -8.09 -12.57
CA ARG A 233 -23.94 -7.59 -13.04
C ARG A 233 -25.06 -8.12 -12.16
N GLY A 234 -25.82 -7.19 -11.58
CA GLY A 234 -26.99 -7.47 -10.76
C GLY A 234 -26.69 -8.20 -9.44
N ILE A 235 -27.68 -8.21 -8.56
CA ILE A 235 -27.60 -8.86 -7.24
C ILE A 235 -28.79 -9.82 -7.09
N THR A 236 -28.52 -11.06 -6.69
CA THR A 236 -29.51 -12.08 -6.38
C THR A 236 -30.28 -11.75 -5.10
N ALA A 237 -31.38 -12.46 -4.82
CA ALA A 237 -32.18 -12.20 -3.61
C ALA A 237 -31.42 -12.50 -2.30
N ASP A 238 -30.43 -13.39 -2.35
CA ASP A 238 -29.52 -13.75 -1.27
C ASP A 238 -28.23 -12.92 -1.25
N GLY A 239 -28.13 -11.87 -2.08
CA GLY A 239 -27.08 -10.85 -1.96
C GLY A 239 -25.77 -11.16 -2.69
N HIS A 240 -25.75 -12.12 -3.62
CA HIS A 240 -24.59 -12.47 -4.45
C HIS A 240 -24.66 -11.82 -5.84
N PRO A 241 -23.55 -11.70 -6.59
CA PRO A 241 -23.58 -11.35 -8.01
C PRO A 241 -24.49 -12.31 -8.80
N LYS A 242 -25.32 -11.78 -9.70
CA LYS A 242 -26.04 -12.64 -10.66
C LYS A 242 -25.11 -13.15 -11.76
N GLU A 243 -24.21 -12.29 -12.23
CA GLU A 243 -23.21 -12.61 -13.22
C GLU A 243 -21.86 -12.01 -12.85
N THR A 244 -20.79 -12.68 -13.25
CA THR A 244 -19.40 -12.26 -13.07
C THR A 244 -18.65 -12.41 -14.38
N HIS A 245 -17.97 -11.36 -14.82
CA HIS A 245 -17.22 -11.33 -16.08
C HIS A 245 -15.85 -10.68 -15.88
N VAL A 246 -14.83 -11.16 -16.59
CA VAL A 246 -13.57 -10.41 -16.72
C VAL A 246 -13.79 -9.36 -17.80
N PHE A 247 -13.88 -8.09 -17.41
CA PHE A 247 -14.11 -7.01 -18.36
C PHE A 247 -12.87 -6.74 -19.22
N ALA A 248 -11.71 -6.64 -18.59
CA ALA A 248 -10.42 -6.42 -19.26
C ALA A 248 -9.29 -7.14 -18.51
N SER A 249 -8.25 -7.58 -19.21
CA SER A 249 -7.10 -8.29 -18.63
C SER A 249 -5.80 -7.90 -19.34
N GLY A 250 -4.65 -8.34 -18.80
CA GLY A 250 -3.34 -7.99 -19.33
C GLY A 250 -2.90 -6.57 -18.98
N LEU A 251 -3.48 -6.00 -17.92
CA LEU A 251 -3.21 -4.65 -17.42
C LEU A 251 -2.04 -4.67 -16.43
N ASN A 252 -1.27 -3.58 -16.39
CA ASN A 252 -0.13 -3.47 -15.48
C ASN A 252 -0.57 -2.95 -14.10
N LYS A 253 -0.86 -3.88 -13.19
CA LYS A 253 -1.27 -3.58 -11.80
C LYS A 253 -2.38 -2.52 -11.74
N PRO A 254 -3.54 -2.75 -12.38
CA PRO A 254 -4.60 -1.76 -12.46
C PRO A 254 -5.12 -1.41 -11.07
N PHE A 255 -5.49 -0.15 -10.86
CA PHE A 255 -6.16 0.31 -9.64
C PHE A 255 -7.35 1.21 -9.97
N GLY A 256 -7.11 2.40 -10.54
CA GLY A 256 -8.16 3.37 -10.82
C GLY A 256 -9.17 2.90 -11.85
N ILE A 257 -10.44 3.25 -11.65
CA ILE A 257 -11.54 2.96 -12.57
C ILE A 257 -12.44 4.20 -12.61
N ALA A 258 -12.66 4.76 -13.80
CA ALA A 258 -13.56 5.89 -14.02
C ALA A 258 -14.33 5.77 -15.33
N PHE A 259 -15.58 6.20 -15.34
CA PHE A 259 -16.44 6.20 -16.52
C PHE A 259 -16.50 7.61 -17.12
N TYR A 260 -16.45 7.71 -18.45
CA TYR A 260 -16.42 8.99 -19.16
C TYR A 260 -17.25 8.97 -20.47
N PRO A 261 -18.01 10.03 -20.82
CA PRO A 261 -18.32 11.20 -19.99
C PRO A 261 -18.98 10.82 -18.67
N ALA A 262 -18.85 11.67 -17.66
CA ALA A 262 -19.55 11.51 -16.40
C ALA A 262 -21.08 11.58 -16.65
N GLY A 263 -21.84 10.87 -15.82
CA GLY A 263 -23.30 10.82 -15.95
C GLY A 263 -23.79 9.47 -16.50
N PRO A 264 -25.03 9.41 -17.03
CA PRO A 264 -25.76 8.15 -17.18
C PRO A 264 -25.36 7.30 -18.39
N SER A 265 -24.57 7.84 -19.32
CA SER A 265 -24.27 7.14 -20.58
C SER A 265 -22.80 7.33 -20.98
N PRO A 266 -21.88 6.71 -20.22
CA PRO A 266 -20.45 6.79 -20.52
C PRO A 266 -20.14 6.07 -21.83
N LYS A 267 -19.13 6.59 -22.52
CA LYS A 267 -18.59 6.02 -23.77
C LYS A 267 -17.27 5.27 -23.57
N TRP A 268 -16.67 5.45 -22.40
CA TRP A 268 -15.34 4.96 -22.08
C TRP A 268 -15.26 4.50 -20.62
N VAL A 269 -14.46 3.48 -20.37
CA VAL A 269 -13.92 3.18 -19.03
C VAL A 269 -12.42 3.45 -19.06
N TYR A 270 -11.97 4.35 -18.20
CA TYR A 270 -10.56 4.67 -17.97
C TYR A 270 -10.03 3.81 -16.83
N ILE A 271 -8.83 3.26 -17.03
CA ILE A 271 -8.12 2.43 -16.06
C ILE A 271 -6.76 3.06 -15.77
N GLY A 272 -6.49 3.31 -14.48
CA GLY A 272 -5.17 3.71 -14.01
C GLY A 272 -4.30 2.48 -13.76
N ASN A 273 -3.34 2.23 -14.65
CA ASN A 273 -2.26 1.27 -14.45
C ASN A 273 -1.14 1.91 -13.61
N THR A 274 -0.17 1.14 -13.14
CA THR A 274 0.90 1.69 -12.29
C THR A 274 1.75 2.76 -12.97
N ASP A 275 1.84 2.75 -14.29
CA ASP A 275 2.76 3.51 -15.14
C ASP A 275 2.04 4.28 -16.27
N GLU A 276 0.73 4.19 -16.38
CA GLU A 276 -0.04 4.85 -17.43
C GLU A 276 -1.53 4.96 -17.07
N VAL A 277 -2.26 5.79 -17.82
CA VAL A 277 -3.72 5.67 -17.94
C VAL A 277 -4.03 5.12 -19.32
N VAL A 278 -4.93 4.14 -19.36
CA VAL A 278 -5.53 3.63 -20.60
C VAL A 278 -7.05 3.78 -20.56
N ARG A 279 -7.72 3.65 -21.71
CA ARG A 279 -9.18 3.55 -21.76
C ARG A 279 -9.66 2.47 -22.72
N PHE A 280 -10.87 2.00 -22.47
CA PHE A 280 -11.61 1.09 -23.33
C PHE A 280 -12.91 1.75 -23.78
N SER A 281 -13.30 1.55 -25.04
CA SER A 281 -14.65 1.87 -25.48
C SER A 281 -15.65 1.12 -24.62
N TYR A 282 -16.74 1.78 -24.26
CA TYR A 282 -17.77 1.25 -23.37
C TYR A 282 -19.15 1.77 -23.78
N LYS A 283 -20.14 0.91 -23.63
CA LYS A 283 -21.56 1.29 -23.60
C LYS A 283 -22.27 0.44 -22.55
N ASP A 284 -23.40 0.96 -22.07
CA ASP A 284 -24.22 0.23 -21.13
C ASP A 284 -24.58 -1.16 -21.66
N GLY A 285 -24.39 -2.16 -20.81
CA GLY A 285 -24.66 -3.56 -21.13
C GLY A 285 -23.44 -4.33 -21.63
N ASP A 286 -22.34 -3.67 -21.99
CA ASP A 286 -21.08 -4.37 -22.29
C ASP A 286 -20.64 -5.20 -21.08
N LEU A 287 -20.23 -6.44 -21.34
CA LEU A 287 -19.76 -7.40 -20.33
C LEU A 287 -18.24 -7.58 -20.36
N GLN A 288 -17.63 -7.22 -21.48
CA GLN A 288 -16.21 -7.35 -21.78
C GLN A 288 -15.79 -6.21 -22.70
N ALA A 289 -14.55 -5.76 -22.60
CA ALA A 289 -13.98 -4.79 -23.51
C ALA A 289 -13.97 -5.35 -24.94
N THR A 290 -14.52 -4.60 -25.89
CA THR A 290 -14.65 -5.04 -27.29
C THR A 290 -13.42 -4.78 -28.14
N ALA A 291 -12.43 -4.07 -27.59
CA ALA A 291 -11.20 -3.67 -28.27
C ALA A 291 -10.01 -3.64 -27.30
N LYS A 292 -8.80 -3.55 -27.86
CA LYS A 292 -7.59 -3.28 -27.09
C LYS A 292 -7.66 -1.90 -26.41
N PRO A 293 -6.95 -1.71 -25.28
CA PRO A 293 -6.90 -0.41 -24.63
C PRO A 293 -6.29 0.65 -25.55
N GLU A 294 -6.84 1.86 -25.50
CA GLU A 294 -6.21 3.07 -26.02
C GLU A 294 -5.33 3.66 -24.91
N HIS A 295 -4.06 3.92 -25.22
CA HIS A 295 -3.15 4.67 -24.35
C HIS A 295 -3.59 6.13 -24.26
N ILE A 296 -3.53 6.71 -23.05
CA ILE A 296 -3.89 8.10 -22.78
C ILE A 296 -2.68 8.92 -22.35
N VAL A 297 -1.94 8.45 -21.34
CA VAL A 297 -0.77 9.17 -20.82
C VAL A 297 0.14 8.24 -20.03
N ASP A 298 1.45 8.48 -20.13
CA ASP A 298 2.46 7.85 -19.28
C ASP A 298 2.57 8.54 -17.91
N LEU A 299 2.82 7.77 -16.87
CA LEU A 299 2.95 8.23 -15.48
C LEU A 299 4.24 7.70 -14.86
N PRO A 300 4.80 8.37 -13.83
CA PRO A 300 5.93 7.84 -13.09
C PRO A 300 5.62 6.46 -12.48
N ALA A 301 6.48 5.46 -12.75
CA ALA A 301 6.36 4.09 -12.25
C ALA A 301 7.25 3.83 -11.02
N GLY A 302 6.88 2.84 -10.18
CA GLY A 302 7.59 2.51 -8.93
C GLY A 302 7.07 3.29 -7.71
N GLY A 303 7.65 3.03 -6.54
CA GLY A 303 7.20 3.60 -5.26
C GLY A 303 5.75 3.26 -4.94
N HIS A 304 4.96 4.26 -4.51
CA HIS A 304 3.50 4.11 -4.44
C HIS A 304 2.95 3.90 -5.85
N SER A 305 2.34 2.74 -6.10
CA SER A 305 2.03 2.25 -7.45
C SER A 305 0.58 2.43 -7.90
N THR A 306 -0.33 2.84 -7.01
CA THR A 306 -1.75 3.02 -7.34
C THR A 306 -1.99 4.32 -8.11
N ARG A 307 -2.86 4.29 -9.12
CA ARG A 307 -3.31 5.47 -9.88
C ARG A 307 -4.83 5.48 -9.92
N ASP A 308 -5.48 6.27 -9.07
CA ASP A 308 -6.93 6.49 -9.22
C ASP A 308 -7.20 7.63 -10.21
N VAL A 309 -8.36 7.57 -10.86
CA VAL A 309 -8.79 8.47 -11.92
C VAL A 309 -10.17 9.03 -11.56
N GLY A 310 -10.37 10.31 -11.79
CA GLY A 310 -11.67 10.98 -11.65
C GLY A 310 -11.87 12.04 -12.73
N PHE A 311 -13.11 12.47 -12.96
CA PHE A 311 -13.42 13.50 -13.96
C PHE A 311 -14.16 14.67 -13.31
N SER A 312 -13.89 15.89 -13.77
CA SER A 312 -14.68 17.05 -13.36
C SER A 312 -16.14 16.89 -13.80
N PRO A 313 -17.12 17.48 -13.08
CA PRO A 313 -18.53 17.39 -13.46
C PRO A 313 -18.87 17.94 -14.85
N ASP A 314 -18.02 18.81 -15.39
CA ASP A 314 -18.17 19.38 -16.73
C ASP A 314 -17.42 18.61 -17.83
N ASP A 315 -16.85 17.45 -17.49
CA ASP A 315 -16.13 16.53 -18.38
C ASP A 315 -14.88 17.12 -19.05
N LYS A 316 -14.41 18.30 -18.62
CA LYS A 316 -13.24 18.93 -19.25
C LYS A 316 -11.91 18.52 -18.64
N ARG A 317 -11.91 18.03 -17.40
CA ARG A 317 -10.70 17.71 -16.64
C ARG A 317 -10.75 16.25 -16.19
N MET A 318 -9.65 15.54 -16.40
CA MET A 318 -9.34 14.26 -15.81
C MET A 318 -8.31 14.49 -14.70
N TYR A 319 -8.60 14.00 -13.50
CA TYR A 319 -7.70 13.99 -12.37
C TYR A 319 -7.05 12.61 -12.24
N VAL A 320 -5.75 12.57 -12.00
CA VAL A 320 -5.00 11.33 -11.81
C VAL A 320 -4.14 11.46 -10.56
N SER A 321 -4.31 10.53 -9.63
CA SER A 321 -3.48 10.46 -8.43
C SER A 321 -2.14 9.79 -8.70
N VAL A 322 -1.04 10.40 -8.24
CA VAL A 322 0.31 9.83 -8.31
C VAL A 322 1.04 9.99 -6.98
N GLY A 323 1.16 8.89 -6.22
CA GLY A 323 1.91 8.88 -4.95
C GLY A 323 3.42 9.02 -5.12
N SER A 324 4.11 9.35 -4.01
CA SER A 324 5.56 9.51 -3.91
C SER A 324 6.32 8.24 -4.32
N ALA A 325 7.57 8.41 -4.75
CA ALA A 325 8.49 7.31 -5.00
C ALA A 325 9.03 6.72 -3.68
N SER A 326 9.12 7.56 -2.65
CA SER A 326 9.76 7.28 -1.37
C SER A 326 8.84 7.52 -0.17
N ASN A 327 9.37 7.30 1.04
CA ASN A 327 8.66 7.69 2.25
C ASN A 327 8.65 9.22 2.47
N VAL A 328 9.81 9.87 2.32
CA VAL A 328 10.04 11.28 2.71
C VAL A 328 11.26 11.88 2.01
N ASP A 329 11.57 11.50 0.76
CA ASP A 329 12.70 12.09 0.05
C ASP A 329 12.39 13.50 -0.46
N ASP A 330 13.43 14.30 -0.63
CA ASP A 330 13.33 15.68 -1.09
C ASP A 330 13.25 15.76 -2.63
N PRO A 331 12.13 16.25 -3.22
CA PRO A 331 11.98 16.35 -4.66
C PRO A 331 12.98 17.32 -5.31
N ASP A 332 13.55 18.27 -4.57
CA ASP A 332 14.58 19.19 -5.10
C ASP A 332 15.87 18.46 -5.47
N THR A 333 16.14 17.32 -4.83
CA THR A 333 17.37 16.54 -5.03
C THR A 333 17.13 15.13 -5.56
N THR A 334 15.87 14.72 -5.67
CA THR A 334 15.49 13.36 -6.05
C THR A 334 14.63 13.38 -7.32
N PRO A 335 15.22 13.22 -8.52
CA PRO A 335 14.49 13.28 -9.79
C PRO A 335 13.34 12.28 -9.92
N ALA A 336 13.40 11.16 -9.18
CA ALA A 336 12.35 10.16 -9.15
C ALA A 336 11.02 10.66 -8.56
N GLU A 337 11.04 11.77 -7.81
CA GLU A 337 9.86 12.41 -7.21
C GLU A 337 9.18 13.44 -8.12
N LYS A 338 9.66 13.60 -9.37
CA LYS A 338 9.00 14.48 -10.33
C LYS A 338 7.59 13.97 -10.68
N LEU A 339 6.58 14.85 -10.59
CA LEU A 339 5.16 14.54 -10.83
C LEU A 339 4.63 13.45 -9.90
N ARG A 340 5.05 13.48 -8.63
CA ARG A 340 4.70 12.53 -7.59
C ARG A 340 4.40 13.24 -6.28
N ALA A 341 3.68 12.53 -5.41
CA ALA A 341 3.01 13.14 -4.27
C ALA A 341 2.07 14.28 -4.71
N ASP A 342 1.46 14.07 -5.88
CA ASP A 342 0.68 15.04 -6.62
C ASP A 342 -0.66 14.42 -7.03
N ILE A 343 -1.67 15.27 -7.16
CA ILE A 343 -2.79 15.00 -8.05
C ILE A 343 -2.51 15.78 -9.33
N LEU A 344 -2.46 15.07 -10.45
CA LEU A 344 -2.29 15.64 -11.78
C LEU A 344 -3.65 15.93 -12.41
N VAL A 345 -3.72 16.95 -13.27
CA VAL A 345 -4.87 17.24 -14.11
C VAL A 345 -4.48 17.26 -15.58
N LEU A 346 -5.37 16.71 -16.41
CA LEU A 346 -5.24 16.59 -17.86
C LEU A 346 -6.59 16.83 -18.51
N ARG A 347 -6.60 16.99 -19.83
CA ARG A 347 -7.81 16.74 -20.63
C ARG A 347 -8.08 15.22 -20.73
N PRO A 348 -9.33 14.79 -20.98
CA PRO A 348 -9.65 13.36 -21.10
C PRO A 348 -8.90 12.61 -22.20
N ASP A 349 -8.32 13.30 -23.18
CA ASP A 349 -7.48 12.71 -24.22
C ASP A 349 -5.99 12.58 -23.83
N GLY A 350 -5.63 12.97 -22.60
CA GLY A 350 -4.26 12.92 -22.07
C GLY A 350 -3.43 14.18 -22.36
N SER A 351 -3.98 15.15 -23.08
CA SER A 351 -3.27 16.42 -23.33
C SER A 351 -3.31 17.37 -22.12
N ASP A 352 -2.42 18.36 -22.12
CA ASP A 352 -2.37 19.44 -21.13
C ASP A 352 -2.11 18.98 -19.69
N MET A 353 -1.24 17.99 -19.50
CA MET A 353 -0.88 17.49 -18.18
C MET A 353 -0.09 18.49 -17.35
N HIS A 354 -0.58 18.77 -16.15
CA HIS A 354 0.12 19.57 -15.14
C HIS A 354 -0.31 19.19 -13.71
N VAL A 355 0.40 19.70 -12.71
CA VAL A 355 0.08 19.47 -11.30
C VAL A 355 -1.16 20.27 -10.92
N TYR A 356 -2.20 19.60 -10.42
CA TYR A 356 -3.40 20.20 -9.86
C TYR A 356 -3.21 20.57 -8.39
N ALA A 357 -2.63 19.68 -7.60
CA ALA A 357 -2.30 19.89 -6.19
C ALA A 357 -1.07 19.05 -5.81
N SER A 358 -0.26 19.53 -4.87
CA SER A 358 1.03 18.93 -4.51
C SER A 358 1.23 18.74 -3.01
N GLY A 359 2.28 18.01 -2.65
CA GLY A 359 2.61 17.70 -1.27
C GLY A 359 1.61 16.76 -0.60
N ILE A 360 0.96 15.91 -1.40
CA ILE A 360 0.03 14.87 -0.95
C ILE A 360 0.74 13.52 -1.13
N ARG A 361 1.43 13.03 -0.09
CA ARG A 361 2.34 11.86 -0.19
C ARG A 361 1.79 10.73 -1.05
N ASN A 362 0.56 10.30 -0.78
CA ASN A 362 -0.09 9.26 -1.57
C ASN A 362 -1.62 9.43 -1.54
N ALA A 363 -2.18 10.18 -2.49
CA ALA A 363 -3.61 10.45 -2.63
C ALA A 363 -4.39 9.26 -3.20
N VAL A 364 -4.38 8.10 -2.54
CA VAL A 364 -4.73 6.81 -3.14
C VAL A 364 -6.07 6.80 -3.88
N GLY A 365 -7.14 7.25 -3.23
CA GLY A 365 -8.49 7.25 -3.79
C GLY A 365 -8.96 8.67 -4.10
N LEU A 366 -9.69 8.82 -5.21
CA LEU A 366 -10.33 10.06 -5.63
C LEU A 366 -11.85 9.88 -5.68
N ALA A 367 -12.56 10.93 -5.25
CA ALA A 367 -14.01 11.04 -5.38
C ALA A 367 -14.41 12.46 -5.74
N ILE A 368 -15.49 12.60 -6.51
CA ILE A 368 -16.11 13.91 -6.78
C ILE A 368 -17.33 14.01 -5.90
N ASP A 369 -17.44 15.10 -5.15
CA ASP A 369 -18.65 15.40 -4.38
C ASP A 369 -19.79 15.67 -5.37
N PRO A 370 -20.85 14.84 -5.39
CA PRO A 370 -21.95 15.01 -6.33
C PRO A 370 -22.77 16.28 -6.07
N LYS A 371 -22.66 16.90 -4.89
CA LYS A 371 -23.37 18.14 -4.55
C LYS A 371 -22.59 19.39 -4.93
N THR A 372 -21.29 19.41 -4.67
CA THR A 372 -20.47 20.62 -4.86
C THR A 372 -19.62 20.58 -6.12
N GLY A 373 -19.34 19.38 -6.64
CA GLY A 373 -18.40 19.17 -7.72
C GLY A 373 -16.93 19.18 -7.29
N ASP A 374 -16.65 19.31 -5.99
CA ASP A 374 -15.30 19.35 -5.46
C ASP A 374 -14.62 17.99 -5.61
N LEU A 375 -13.32 18.01 -5.95
CA LEU A 375 -12.47 16.83 -5.87
C LEU A 375 -12.13 16.56 -4.41
N TRP A 376 -12.20 15.30 -4.00
CA TRP A 376 -11.78 14.81 -2.69
C TRP A 376 -10.79 13.66 -2.84
N CYS A 377 -9.93 13.48 -1.85
CA CYS A 377 -9.00 12.36 -1.81
C CYS A 377 -8.87 11.72 -0.42
N SER A 378 -8.49 10.44 -0.41
CA SER A 378 -7.99 9.72 0.76
C SER A 378 -6.47 9.61 0.67
N VAL A 379 -5.75 9.83 1.78
CA VAL A 379 -4.29 9.98 1.76
C VAL A 379 -3.61 9.07 2.76
N ASN A 380 -2.48 8.47 2.35
CA ASN A 380 -1.55 7.79 3.25
C ASN A 380 -0.34 8.68 3.52
N GLU A 381 -0.17 9.08 4.76
CA GLU A 381 0.91 9.93 5.23
C GLU A 381 2.20 9.16 5.52
N ARG A 382 3.26 9.91 5.84
CA ARG A 382 4.62 9.40 6.00
C ARG A 382 4.78 8.51 7.23
N ASP A 383 5.62 7.51 7.07
CA ASP A 383 6.02 6.59 8.13
C ASP A 383 7.20 7.16 8.94
N GLY A 384 7.41 6.62 10.14
CA GLY A 384 8.67 6.79 10.86
C GLY A 384 8.70 7.87 11.93
N LEU A 385 7.61 8.59 12.21
CA LEU A 385 7.58 9.65 13.25
C LEU A 385 6.95 9.22 14.58
N GLY A 386 6.47 7.99 14.70
CA GLY A 386 5.92 7.40 15.93
C GLY A 386 4.54 6.78 15.73
N ASP A 387 3.98 6.19 16.78
CA ASP A 387 2.73 5.44 16.69
C ASP A 387 1.51 6.33 16.41
N ASN A 388 1.56 7.57 16.86
CA ASN A 388 0.46 8.53 16.77
C ASN A 388 0.83 9.74 15.90
N LEU A 389 1.77 9.57 14.98
CA LEU A 389 2.17 10.59 14.01
C LEU A 389 2.75 9.93 12.73
N VAL A 390 2.38 10.33 11.51
CA VAL A 390 1.49 11.43 11.12
C VAL A 390 0.07 10.88 10.82
N PRO A 391 -1.02 11.58 11.17
CA PRO A 391 -2.36 11.21 10.73
C PRO A 391 -2.46 11.01 9.22
N ASP A 392 -3.10 9.91 8.82
CA ASP A 392 -3.71 9.85 7.48
C ASP A 392 -4.88 10.83 7.42
N TYR A 393 -5.39 11.12 6.22
CA TYR A 393 -6.48 12.10 6.11
C TYR A 393 -7.37 11.90 4.89
N ILE A 394 -8.56 12.51 4.97
CA ILE A 394 -9.50 12.71 3.87
C ILE A 394 -9.80 14.20 3.76
N THR A 395 -9.77 14.75 2.55
CA THR A 395 -9.92 16.20 2.34
C THR A 395 -10.41 16.56 0.95
N HIS A 396 -11.09 17.70 0.81
CA HIS A 396 -11.29 18.32 -0.50
C HIS A 396 -9.96 18.88 -1.02
N VAL A 397 -9.78 18.82 -2.33
CA VAL A 397 -8.54 19.18 -3.00
C VAL A 397 -8.70 20.51 -3.72
N GLN A 398 -7.95 21.50 -3.26
CA GLN A 398 -7.85 22.83 -3.85
C GLN A 398 -6.84 22.87 -5.00
N GLU A 399 -7.22 23.46 -6.14
CA GLU A 399 -6.32 23.73 -7.27
C GLU A 399 -5.16 24.64 -6.81
N GLY A 400 -3.93 24.24 -7.11
CA GLY A 400 -2.70 24.88 -6.65
C GLY A 400 -2.38 24.68 -5.16
N GLY A 401 -3.16 23.85 -4.45
CA GLY A 401 -2.98 23.60 -3.02
C GLY A 401 -1.72 22.79 -2.70
N PHE A 402 -1.09 23.10 -1.56
CA PHE A 402 0.07 22.36 -1.03
C PHE A 402 -0.27 21.73 0.33
N TYR A 403 -0.13 20.42 0.45
CA TYR A 403 -0.55 19.66 1.65
C TYR A 403 0.62 19.21 2.54
N GLY A 404 1.82 19.70 2.24
CA GLY A 404 2.96 19.70 3.15
C GLY A 404 4.08 18.74 2.78
N TRP A 405 3.80 17.55 2.24
CA TRP A 405 4.85 16.57 1.96
C TRP A 405 5.90 17.12 0.97
N PRO A 406 7.21 16.84 1.16
CA PRO A 406 7.80 16.09 2.28
C PRO A 406 8.24 16.98 3.45
N TRP A 407 8.30 18.30 3.27
CA TRP A 407 8.96 19.22 4.20
C TRP A 407 8.11 19.59 5.42
N TRP A 408 6.78 19.52 5.29
CA TRP A 408 5.80 19.87 6.31
C TRP A 408 4.73 18.78 6.45
N TYR A 409 4.01 18.74 7.56
CA TYR A 409 2.86 17.86 7.74
C TYR A 409 1.74 18.56 8.53
N ILE A 410 0.49 18.29 8.15
CA ILE A 410 -0.73 18.75 8.82
C ILE A 410 -0.63 20.22 9.29
N GLY A 411 -0.63 21.14 8.32
CA GLY A 411 -0.33 22.55 8.57
C GLY A 411 1.18 22.81 8.71
N ALA A 412 1.53 23.85 9.47
CA ALA A 412 2.90 24.37 9.56
C ALA A 412 3.81 23.59 10.54
N HIS A 413 3.69 22.25 10.62
CA HIS A 413 4.63 21.42 11.37
C HIS A 413 5.76 20.97 10.45
N GLN A 414 6.98 21.40 10.71
CA GLN A 414 8.13 21.00 9.91
C GLN A 414 8.47 19.54 10.17
N ASP A 415 8.69 18.76 9.11
CA ASP A 415 9.24 17.43 9.24
C ASP A 415 10.71 17.56 9.71
N PRO A 416 11.09 16.97 10.87
CA PRO A 416 12.44 17.14 11.41
C PRO A 416 13.53 16.56 10.50
N ARG A 417 13.18 15.66 9.57
CA ARG A 417 14.12 15.09 8.58
C ARG A 417 14.48 16.10 7.48
N HIS A 418 13.74 17.19 7.37
CA HIS A 418 13.93 18.29 6.42
C HIS A 418 14.09 19.66 7.11
N ALA A 419 14.64 19.67 8.33
CA ALA A 419 14.79 20.88 9.12
C ALA A 419 15.43 22.03 8.34
N GLY A 420 14.81 23.21 8.41
CA GLY A 420 15.25 24.43 7.73
C GLY A 420 14.94 24.53 6.23
N LYS A 421 14.42 23.47 5.58
CA LYS A 421 14.05 23.52 4.16
C LYS A 421 12.66 24.09 3.95
N HIS A 422 12.50 24.84 2.86
CA HIS A 422 11.27 25.50 2.43
C HIS A 422 10.46 26.21 3.52
N PRO A 423 11.08 27.11 4.33
CA PRO A 423 10.36 27.90 5.34
C PRO A 423 9.22 28.75 4.73
N GLU A 424 9.36 29.16 3.47
CA GLU A 424 8.35 29.92 2.73
C GLU A 424 7.05 29.14 2.48
N LEU A 425 7.10 27.80 2.51
CA LEU A 425 5.93 26.95 2.28
C LEU A 425 5.08 26.73 3.54
N ALA A 426 5.61 27.01 4.74
CA ALA A 426 4.89 26.84 6.01
C ALA A 426 3.53 27.56 6.03
N SER A 427 3.47 28.75 5.43
CA SER A 427 2.23 29.54 5.36
C SER A 427 1.25 29.07 4.27
N LYS A 428 1.68 28.17 3.38
CA LYS A 428 0.90 27.65 2.26
C LYS A 428 0.35 26.25 2.53
N THR A 429 0.82 25.57 3.57
CA THR A 429 0.35 24.23 3.93
C THR A 429 -1.13 24.27 4.29
N ILE A 430 -1.93 23.45 3.60
CA ILE A 430 -3.35 23.28 3.89
C ILE A 430 -3.50 22.20 4.97
N VAL A 431 -4.31 22.50 5.98
CA VAL A 431 -4.73 21.49 6.97
C VAL A 431 -5.89 20.68 6.35
N PRO A 432 -5.80 19.34 6.29
CA PRO A 432 -6.87 18.50 5.78
C PRO A 432 -8.18 18.59 6.58
N ASP A 433 -9.32 18.34 5.92
CA ASP A 433 -10.65 18.46 6.54
C ASP A 433 -10.92 17.42 7.64
N VAL A 434 -10.45 16.18 7.45
CA VAL A 434 -10.63 15.07 8.40
C VAL A 434 -9.31 14.37 8.62
N LEU A 435 -8.79 14.50 9.84
CA LEU A 435 -7.62 13.74 10.28
C LEU A 435 -8.06 12.38 10.80
N LEU A 436 -7.44 11.34 10.27
CA LEU A 436 -7.69 9.96 10.61
C LEU A 436 -6.65 9.46 11.61
N ASN A 437 -6.94 8.36 12.29
CA ASN A 437 -5.96 7.74 13.16
C ASN A 437 -4.69 7.41 12.34
N PRO A 438 -3.49 7.75 12.86
CA PRO A 438 -2.23 7.56 12.15
C PRO A 438 -2.03 6.11 11.70
N HIS A 439 -1.53 5.95 10.48
CA HIS A 439 -1.24 4.67 9.84
C HIS A 439 -2.48 3.83 9.48
N ASN A 440 -3.70 4.40 9.48
CA ASN A 440 -4.92 3.70 9.07
C ASN A 440 -4.89 3.20 7.61
N ALA A 441 -4.08 3.84 6.76
CA ALA A 441 -3.92 3.57 5.35
C ALA A 441 -5.25 3.67 4.56
N SER A 442 -5.83 4.88 4.51
CA SER A 442 -7.07 5.16 3.74
C SER A 442 -6.85 5.02 2.23
N LEU A 443 -7.55 4.08 1.57
CA LEU A 443 -7.27 3.73 0.16
C LEU A 443 -8.34 4.15 -0.84
N GLN A 444 -9.60 4.17 -0.45
CA GLN A 444 -10.68 4.65 -1.30
C GLN A 444 -11.73 5.35 -0.44
N LEU A 445 -12.32 6.40 -0.99
CA LEU A 445 -13.49 7.07 -0.46
C LEU A 445 -14.63 7.15 -1.49
N MET A 446 -15.86 7.32 -1.02
CA MET A 446 -17.03 7.57 -1.85
C MET A 446 -18.10 8.39 -1.11
N PHE A 447 -18.89 9.18 -1.85
CA PHE A 447 -20.05 9.89 -1.31
C PHE A 447 -21.30 9.02 -1.46
N TYR A 448 -21.93 8.64 -0.35
CA TYR A 448 -23.06 7.72 -0.39
C TYR A 448 -24.35 8.42 -0.86
N THR A 449 -24.76 8.15 -2.09
CA THR A 449 -26.02 8.68 -2.67
C THR A 449 -27.13 7.63 -2.74
N GLY A 450 -26.92 6.45 -2.16
CA GLY A 450 -27.91 5.38 -2.15
C GLY A 450 -29.08 5.68 -1.20
N ASP A 451 -30.20 5.01 -1.45
CA ASP A 451 -31.45 5.25 -0.72
C ASP A 451 -31.78 4.15 0.30
N GLN A 452 -30.96 3.11 0.38
CA GLN A 452 -31.20 1.95 1.25
C GLN A 452 -30.86 2.24 2.72
N PHE A 453 -29.79 3.01 2.98
CA PHE A 453 -29.40 3.38 4.34
C PHE A 453 -30.32 4.49 4.90
N PRO A 454 -30.34 4.68 6.23
CA PRO A 454 -31.09 5.77 6.84
C PRO A 454 -30.75 7.14 6.23
N ALA A 455 -31.70 8.06 6.24
CA ALA A 455 -31.56 9.35 5.57
C ALA A 455 -30.34 10.15 6.06
N GLU A 456 -29.93 9.99 7.33
CA GLU A 456 -28.73 10.68 7.84
C GLU A 456 -27.42 10.24 7.18
N TYR A 457 -27.36 9.08 6.51
CA TYR A 457 -26.15 8.60 5.81
C TYR A 457 -26.02 9.20 4.41
N ARG A 458 -27.07 9.83 3.87
CA ARG A 458 -27.06 10.32 2.50
C ARG A 458 -26.14 11.52 2.37
N ASN A 459 -25.24 11.41 1.40
CA ASN A 459 -24.15 12.33 1.07
C ASN A 459 -23.01 12.36 2.08
N ASP A 460 -23.02 11.49 3.08
CA ASP A 460 -21.84 11.26 3.91
C ASP A 460 -20.76 10.52 3.10
N ILE A 461 -19.54 10.61 3.59
CA ILE A 461 -18.39 9.94 2.96
C ILE A 461 -18.18 8.61 3.65
N PHE A 462 -17.95 7.55 2.88
CA PHE A 462 -17.37 6.31 3.39
C PHE A 462 -15.95 6.17 2.88
N ALA A 463 -15.05 5.66 3.72
CA ALA A 463 -13.69 5.37 3.33
C ALA A 463 -13.18 4.06 3.94
N ALA A 464 -12.37 3.33 3.18
CA ALA A 464 -11.77 2.08 3.62
C ALA A 464 -10.33 2.30 4.10
N GLU A 465 -10.09 1.84 5.33
CA GLU A 465 -8.83 1.96 6.07
C GLU A 465 -8.14 0.59 6.05
N HIS A 466 -7.10 0.45 5.22
CA HIS A 466 -6.46 -0.84 4.90
C HIS A 466 -5.63 -1.45 6.03
N GLY A 467 -5.30 -0.62 7.00
CA GLY A 467 -4.67 -1.01 8.24
C GLY A 467 -3.15 -0.86 8.24
N SER A 468 -2.68 -0.44 9.42
CA SER A 468 -1.29 -0.09 9.73
C SER A 468 -0.29 -1.22 9.59
N TRP A 469 0.92 -0.83 9.16
CA TRP A 469 2.14 -1.60 9.33
C TRP A 469 3.18 -0.86 10.18
N ASN A 470 3.22 0.49 10.16
CA ASN A 470 4.21 1.29 10.89
C ASN A 470 3.75 1.70 12.31
N ARG A 471 3.13 0.78 13.05
CA ARG A 471 2.54 1.09 14.37
C ARG A 471 2.60 -0.09 15.34
N SER A 472 2.95 0.17 16.60
CA SER A 472 3.17 -0.88 17.60
C SER A 472 1.88 -1.67 17.88
N ALA A 473 0.79 -0.98 18.23
CA ALA A 473 -0.57 -1.49 18.24
C ALA A 473 -1.24 -1.15 16.91
N ARG A 474 -1.81 -2.13 16.22
CA ARG A 474 -2.42 -1.90 14.91
C ARG A 474 -3.64 -0.98 15.01
N GLY A 475 -3.81 -0.03 14.10
CA GLY A 475 -5.07 0.67 13.83
C GLY A 475 -5.49 0.53 12.38
N GLY A 476 -6.74 0.91 12.08
CA GLY A 476 -7.37 0.77 10.77
C GLY A 476 -7.97 -0.63 10.62
N TYR A 477 -7.91 -1.23 9.43
CA TYR A 477 -8.61 -2.49 9.16
C TYR A 477 -10.13 -2.34 9.35
N GLU A 478 -10.68 -1.26 8.81
CA GLU A 478 -12.08 -0.89 8.96
C GLU A 478 -12.60 -0.12 7.75
N VAL A 479 -13.92 0.09 7.71
CA VAL A 479 -14.53 1.16 6.92
C VAL A 479 -15.06 2.20 7.89
N ILE A 480 -14.77 3.46 7.61
CA ILE A 480 -15.28 4.60 8.37
C ILE A 480 -16.36 5.33 7.59
N ARG A 481 -17.18 6.09 8.32
CA ARG A 481 -18.12 7.10 7.81
C ARG A 481 -17.65 8.47 8.28
N VAL A 482 -17.63 9.47 7.41
CA VAL A 482 -17.49 10.89 7.78
C VAL A 482 -18.88 11.54 7.69
N PRO A 483 -19.54 11.80 8.84
CA PRO A 483 -20.82 12.49 8.84
C PRO A 483 -20.65 13.94 8.40
N ARG A 484 -21.51 14.41 7.49
CA ARG A 484 -21.58 15.82 7.08
C ARG A 484 -22.72 16.58 7.74
N HIS A 485 -23.55 15.88 8.51
CA HIS A 485 -24.70 16.43 9.25
C HIS A 485 -25.63 17.29 8.37
N GLY A 486 -25.81 16.89 7.11
CA GLY A 486 -26.63 17.61 6.13
C GLY A 486 -25.97 18.85 5.51
N GLY A 487 -24.75 19.21 5.93
CA GLY A 487 -23.97 20.30 5.35
C GLY A 487 -23.13 19.89 4.14
N ASN A 488 -22.45 20.87 3.55
CA ASN A 488 -21.51 20.68 2.43
C ASN A 488 -20.04 20.59 2.88
N ARG A 489 -19.76 20.49 4.18
CA ARG A 489 -18.38 20.38 4.70
C ARG A 489 -18.29 19.26 5.71
N ALA A 490 -17.12 18.64 5.81
CA ALA A 490 -16.81 17.73 6.89
C ALA A 490 -16.58 18.53 8.20
N THR A 491 -16.86 17.90 9.34
CA THR A 491 -16.71 18.52 10.67
C THR A 491 -15.40 18.14 11.38
N GLY A 492 -14.54 17.39 10.68
CA GLY A 492 -13.33 16.76 11.22
C GLY A 492 -13.58 15.47 11.99
N GLU A 493 -14.85 15.04 12.09
CA GLU A 493 -15.23 13.79 12.75
C GLU A 493 -15.36 12.64 11.76
N TYR A 494 -15.05 11.43 12.23
CA TYR A 494 -15.39 10.19 11.53
C TYR A 494 -15.92 9.16 12.53
N GLN A 495 -16.62 8.15 12.01
CA GLN A 495 -17.24 7.09 12.78
C GLN A 495 -16.77 5.74 12.25
N ASP A 496 -16.37 4.85 13.16
CA ASP A 496 -16.16 3.44 12.82
C ASP A 496 -17.47 2.89 12.26
N PHE A 497 -17.46 2.30 11.07
CA PHE A 497 -18.67 1.77 10.43
C PHE A 497 -18.60 0.25 10.27
N LEU A 498 -17.58 -0.27 9.59
CA LEU A 498 -17.39 -1.71 9.41
C LEU A 498 -16.07 -2.15 10.05
N THR A 499 -16.11 -2.89 11.15
CA THR A 499 -14.90 -3.29 11.91
C THR A 499 -14.80 -4.80 12.07
N GLY A 500 -13.81 -5.30 12.81
CA GLY A 500 -13.71 -6.71 13.20
C GLY A 500 -12.81 -7.56 12.30
N PHE A 501 -12.01 -6.93 11.44
CA PHE A 501 -11.07 -7.59 10.53
C PHE A 501 -9.77 -8.08 11.18
N VAL A 502 -9.56 -7.75 12.46
CA VAL A 502 -8.42 -8.17 13.27
C VAL A 502 -8.91 -9.05 14.42
N LEU A 503 -8.27 -10.20 14.62
CA LEU A 503 -8.56 -11.12 15.72
C LEU A 503 -8.05 -10.57 17.06
N PRO A 504 -8.56 -11.03 18.22
CA PRO A 504 -8.10 -10.57 19.53
C PRO A 504 -6.59 -10.72 19.76
N ASN A 505 -5.96 -11.70 19.10
CA ASN A 505 -4.51 -11.90 19.13
C ASN A 505 -3.76 -11.02 18.12
N GLY A 506 -4.38 -10.00 17.51
CA GLY A 506 -3.74 -9.09 16.56
C GLY A 506 -3.43 -9.68 15.17
N GLN A 507 -3.77 -10.94 14.90
CA GLN A 507 -3.71 -11.50 13.54
C GLN A 507 -4.82 -10.88 12.69
N VAL A 508 -4.53 -10.67 11.41
CA VAL A 508 -5.42 -9.97 10.48
C VAL A 508 -6.02 -10.99 9.53
N TRP A 509 -7.33 -11.01 9.38
CA TRP A 509 -7.99 -11.90 8.42
C TRP A 509 -8.58 -11.17 7.22
N GLY A 510 -8.74 -9.85 7.29
CA GLY A 510 -9.17 -9.02 6.17
C GLY A 510 -8.60 -7.61 6.24
N ARG A 511 -8.58 -6.94 5.09
CA ARG A 511 -8.00 -5.61 4.88
C ARG A 511 -8.86 -4.85 3.86
N PRO A 512 -9.80 -4.01 4.32
CA PRO A 512 -10.66 -3.22 3.43
C PRO A 512 -9.86 -2.33 2.48
N VAL A 513 -10.24 -2.26 1.21
CA VAL A 513 -9.56 -1.42 0.20
C VAL A 513 -10.53 -0.46 -0.47
N GLY A 514 -11.50 -1.01 -1.18
CA GLY A 514 -12.40 -0.25 -2.04
C GLY A 514 -13.80 -0.17 -1.46
N VAL A 515 -14.49 0.94 -1.71
CA VAL A 515 -15.86 1.19 -1.26
C VAL A 515 -16.69 1.79 -2.37
N THR A 516 -17.89 1.24 -2.60
CA THR A 516 -18.86 1.79 -3.55
C THR A 516 -20.29 1.46 -3.13
N ALA A 517 -21.28 2.17 -3.65
CA ALA A 517 -22.68 1.80 -3.50
C ALA A 517 -23.11 0.89 -4.67
N ALA A 518 -23.77 -0.23 -4.39
CA ALA A 518 -24.39 -1.05 -5.42
C ALA A 518 -25.70 -0.44 -5.94
N GLY A 519 -26.22 -0.95 -7.05
CA GLY A 519 -27.45 -0.43 -7.68
C GLY A 519 -28.72 -0.52 -6.80
N ASP A 520 -28.73 -1.38 -5.78
CA ASP A 520 -29.82 -1.49 -4.80
C ASP A 520 -29.65 -0.56 -3.58
N GLY A 521 -28.60 0.25 -3.57
CA GLY A 521 -28.22 1.16 -2.48
C GLY A 521 -27.45 0.52 -1.33
N SER A 522 -27.13 -0.78 -1.36
CA SER A 522 -26.21 -1.37 -0.38
C SER A 522 -24.77 -0.89 -0.59
N LEU A 523 -23.93 -0.92 0.45
CA LEU A 523 -22.51 -0.61 0.33
C LEU A 523 -21.75 -1.90 0.00
N LEU A 524 -20.78 -1.83 -0.91
CA LEU A 524 -19.83 -2.90 -1.20
C LEU A 524 -18.44 -2.49 -0.75
N VAL A 525 -17.72 -3.44 -0.16
CA VAL A 525 -16.38 -3.24 0.40
C VAL A 525 -15.47 -4.36 -0.11
N SER A 526 -14.46 -4.05 -0.91
CA SER A 526 -13.45 -5.04 -1.29
C SER A 526 -12.44 -5.22 -0.18
N ASP A 527 -11.93 -6.44 -0.07
CA ASP A 527 -11.00 -6.87 0.96
C ASP A 527 -9.93 -7.74 0.32
N ASP A 528 -8.71 -7.20 0.24
CA ASP A 528 -7.59 -7.92 -0.38
C ASP A 528 -6.87 -8.88 0.58
N GLY A 529 -7.14 -8.80 1.88
CA GLY A 529 -6.65 -9.74 2.87
C GLY A 529 -7.41 -11.06 2.81
N SER A 530 -8.73 -11.00 2.59
CA SER A 530 -9.59 -12.17 2.44
C SER A 530 -9.98 -12.48 0.98
N ASN A 531 -9.48 -11.71 0.02
CA ASN A 531 -9.75 -11.89 -1.42
C ASN A 531 -11.25 -11.93 -1.75
N SER A 532 -12.00 -11.01 -1.13
CA SER A 532 -13.45 -11.02 -1.12
C SER A 532 -14.04 -9.61 -1.30
N ILE A 533 -15.35 -9.55 -1.52
CA ILE A 533 -16.15 -8.34 -1.43
C ILE A 533 -17.26 -8.60 -0.42
N TRP A 534 -17.44 -7.67 0.51
CA TRP A 534 -18.50 -7.66 1.51
C TRP A 534 -19.63 -6.73 1.06
N ARG A 535 -20.88 -7.13 1.28
CA ARG A 535 -22.07 -6.31 1.09
C ARG A 535 -22.64 -5.92 2.44
N VAL A 536 -22.84 -4.62 2.64
CA VAL A 536 -23.49 -4.06 3.83
C VAL A 536 -24.83 -3.50 3.40
N SER A 537 -25.91 -4.15 3.83
CA SER A 537 -27.28 -3.72 3.55
C SER A 537 -27.98 -3.23 4.82
N TYR A 538 -28.97 -2.37 4.67
CA TYR A 538 -29.77 -1.89 5.78
C TYR A 538 -31.19 -2.47 5.69
N LYS A 539 -31.67 -3.01 6.82
CA LYS A 539 -33.08 -3.37 6.98
C LYS A 539 -33.58 -2.64 8.21
N LYS A 540 -34.61 -1.80 8.00
CA LYS A 540 -35.25 -1.09 9.10
C LYS A 540 -35.67 -2.12 10.18
N PRO A 541 -35.18 -1.99 11.42
CA PRO A 541 -35.44 -2.96 12.48
C PRO A 541 -36.92 -3.10 12.82
#